data_AF-A0A7K6WXJ0-F1
#
_entry.id   AF-A0A7K6WXJ0-F1
#
_cell.length_a   1.000
_cell.length_b   1.000
_cell.length_c   1.000
_cell.angle_alpha   90.00
_cell.angle_beta   90.00
_cell.angle_gamma   90.00
#
_symmetry.space_group_name_H-M   'P 1'
#
loop_
_entity.id
_entity.type
_entity.pdbx_description
1 polymer ?
#
loop_
_entity_poly.entity_id
_entity_poly.type
_entity_poly.pdbx_seq_one_letter_code
_entity_poly.pdbx_strand_id
1 'polypeptide(L)'
;TSTIIQFSWRPQGGTRDGPYIVHLWGGSREMSRSLNETSTAFENLLSDHEYQISVEVSTCSKNVSTSLAVRTAAEVFSGTTRITNEVFVSEYQNKSSTTFKDFETKFIKEIKQHLPQKSLKLLMEEKMRIIINSIKNGSVIVVFEIVLDVGENITKPEISDAFIEALNMSTVLKADLKKTVIEARNSCQPGLNDCSQHATCIAEGASYSCQCNKGFTDNSPRVPGRVCQQKQNLPSQQMTTVFPKSATARFTGSTANSIFTTTFASEPCMPVSMKVQDVTREAIQFSWTGGGRGSLYTVSLMDGNREINKTTTKETKSMFKHLLPGHVYTISVAVLSCAESSRTSVSVRTDPVSCFNRTEFCLPENTGCPDLKYIICSHYQAFACSVLLKSQTFSHTLYNSESEGYKTMSESIKTEVVREMRIKLKDDHFDVIMLGFRPGSVIAYFVSLLQKQEPIDANVMQAYLSQILKSKFGDKTEVTVQCK
;
A
#
# COMPACT_ATOMS: atom_id res chain seq x y z
N THR A 1 0.12 -18.02 14.77
CA THR A 1 0.98 -19.02 14.11
C THR A 1 0.75 -18.92 12.61
N SER A 2 1.15 -19.92 11.81
CA SER A 2 0.89 -19.97 10.36
C SER A 2 -0.60 -20.08 10.03
N THR A 3 -1.35 -20.86 10.81
CA THR A 3 -2.74 -21.22 10.48
C THR A 3 -3.75 -20.84 11.56
N ILE A 4 -3.28 -20.33 12.71
CA ILE A 4 -4.13 -19.97 13.85
C ILE A 4 -3.82 -18.55 14.31
N ILE A 5 -4.88 -17.74 14.45
CA ILE A 5 -4.82 -16.46 15.16
C ILE A 5 -5.62 -16.59 16.44
N GLN A 6 -4.94 -16.41 17.58
CA GLN A 6 -5.53 -16.36 18.91
C GLN A 6 -5.32 -14.96 19.49
N PHE A 7 -6.38 -14.37 20.06
CA PHE A 7 -6.33 -13.04 20.62
C PHE A 7 -7.33 -12.85 21.77
N SER A 8 -7.13 -11.78 22.53
CA SER A 8 -8.01 -11.36 23.61
C SER A 8 -8.17 -9.85 23.60
N TRP A 9 -9.24 -9.37 24.21
CA TRP A 9 -9.55 -7.94 24.32
C TRP A 9 -9.96 -7.60 25.76
N ARG A 10 -9.90 -6.30 26.08
CA ARG A 10 -10.31 -5.78 27.39
C ARG A 10 -11.39 -4.71 27.20
N PRO A 11 -12.58 -4.87 27.80
CA PRO A 11 -13.59 -3.82 27.76
C PRO A 11 -13.15 -2.60 28.58
N GLN A 12 -13.40 -1.40 28.07
CA GLN A 12 -13.12 -0.14 28.77
C GLN A 12 -14.32 0.29 29.63
N GLY A 13 -14.64 -0.50 30.66
CA GLY A 13 -15.68 -0.18 31.65
C GLY A 13 -17.14 -0.33 31.17
N GLY A 14 -18.08 -0.28 32.12
CA GLY A 14 -19.54 -0.40 31.90
C GLY A 14 -20.13 -1.78 32.19
N THR A 15 -21.44 -1.85 32.42
CA THR A 15 -22.22 -3.10 32.40
C THR A 15 -22.54 -3.47 30.96
N ARG A 16 -22.24 -4.71 30.58
CA ARG A 16 -22.45 -5.23 29.23
C ARG A 16 -23.92 -5.55 29.00
N ASP A 17 -24.48 -5.09 27.87
CA ASP A 17 -25.89 -5.34 27.52
C ASP A 17 -26.09 -6.48 26.50
N GLY A 18 -25.03 -7.01 25.88
CA GLY A 18 -25.13 -8.09 24.86
C GLY A 18 -23.80 -8.76 24.46
N PRO A 19 -23.84 -9.86 23.68
CA PRO A 19 -22.66 -10.63 23.27
C PRO A 19 -21.66 -9.81 22.42
N TYR A 20 -20.39 -10.24 22.35
CA TYR A 20 -19.38 -9.65 21.46
C TYR A 20 -19.55 -10.30 20.09
N ILE A 21 -19.60 -9.48 19.05
CA ILE A 21 -19.56 -9.96 17.67
C ILE A 21 -18.14 -9.75 17.16
N VAL A 22 -17.47 -10.85 16.82
CA VAL A 22 -16.09 -10.84 16.37
C VAL A 22 -16.06 -11.20 14.90
N HIS A 23 -15.55 -10.30 14.06
CA HIS A 23 -15.32 -10.56 12.65
C HIS A 23 -13.84 -10.74 12.37
N LEU A 24 -13.53 -11.62 11.42
CA LEU A 24 -12.22 -11.76 10.82
C LEU A 24 -12.37 -11.75 9.30
N TRP A 25 -11.71 -10.80 8.63
CA TRP A 25 -11.69 -10.67 7.18
C TRP A 25 -10.26 -10.79 6.63
N GLY A 26 -10.10 -11.49 5.52
CA GLY A 26 -8.84 -11.64 4.79
C GLY A 26 -9.06 -12.19 3.39
N GLY A 27 -8.75 -11.40 2.37
CA GLY A 27 -9.07 -11.72 0.97
C GLY A 27 -10.58 -11.86 0.77
N SER A 28 -11.02 -13.03 0.28
CA SER A 28 -12.45 -13.39 0.14
C SER A 28 -13.03 -14.13 1.35
N ARG A 29 -12.23 -14.40 2.39
CA ARG A 29 -12.68 -15.10 3.58
C ARG A 29 -13.22 -14.11 4.60
N GLU A 30 -14.43 -14.37 5.05
CA GLU A 30 -15.08 -13.69 6.17
C GLU A 30 -15.57 -14.73 7.17
N MET A 31 -15.23 -14.55 8.44
CA MET A 31 -15.70 -15.39 9.53
C MET A 31 -16.23 -14.50 10.64
N SER A 32 -17.40 -14.85 11.18
CA SER A 32 -17.99 -14.12 12.32
C SER A 32 -18.34 -15.07 13.45
N ARG A 33 -18.12 -14.65 14.69
CA ARG A 33 -18.53 -15.39 15.90
C ARG A 33 -19.21 -14.45 16.89
N SER A 34 -20.29 -14.92 17.51
CA SER A 34 -20.94 -14.24 18.64
C SER A 34 -20.56 -14.95 19.93
N LEU A 35 -19.90 -14.24 20.86
CA LEU A 35 -19.20 -14.82 22.01
C LEU A 35 -19.53 -14.08 23.30
N ASN A 36 -19.51 -14.79 24.44
CA ASN A 36 -19.64 -14.17 25.75
C ASN A 36 -18.28 -13.94 26.45
N GLU A 37 -17.22 -14.58 25.96
CA GLU A 37 -15.86 -14.46 26.45
C GLU A 37 -15.15 -13.20 25.91
N THR A 38 -13.96 -12.90 26.44
CA THR A 38 -13.09 -11.80 25.98
C THR A 38 -11.85 -12.31 25.24
N SER A 39 -11.92 -13.52 24.68
CA SER A 39 -10.86 -14.15 23.90
C SER A 39 -11.42 -15.16 22.93
N THR A 40 -10.77 -15.34 21.78
CA THR A 40 -11.14 -16.38 20.81
C THR A 40 -9.95 -16.77 19.95
N ALA A 41 -10.16 -17.80 19.12
CA ALA A 41 -9.21 -18.24 18.11
C ALA A 41 -9.92 -18.53 16.79
N PHE A 42 -9.24 -18.20 15.69
CA PHE A 42 -9.59 -18.64 14.35
C PHE A 42 -8.50 -19.56 13.83
N GLU A 43 -8.93 -20.68 13.26
CA GLU A 43 -8.07 -21.76 12.76
C GLU A 43 -8.24 -21.92 11.24
N ASN A 44 -7.41 -22.77 10.62
CA ASN A 44 -7.40 -23.05 9.18
C ASN A 44 -7.17 -21.79 8.32
N LEU A 45 -6.39 -20.86 8.84
CA LEU A 45 -5.99 -19.63 8.15
C LEU A 45 -4.84 -19.89 7.18
N LEU A 46 -4.70 -19.01 6.19
CA LEU A 46 -3.55 -19.04 5.30
C LEU A 46 -2.35 -18.38 6.00
N SER A 47 -1.17 -18.98 5.92
CA SER A 47 0.09 -18.37 6.39
C SER A 47 0.47 -17.14 5.56
N ASP A 48 1.39 -16.29 6.00
CA ASP A 48 1.77 -15.04 5.31
C ASP A 48 0.59 -14.18 4.79
N HIS A 49 -0.54 -14.20 5.49
CA HIS A 49 -1.74 -13.50 5.06
C HIS A 49 -2.14 -12.50 6.12
N GLU A 50 -2.45 -11.27 5.69
CA GLU A 50 -2.97 -10.26 6.58
C GLU A 50 -4.47 -10.49 6.77
N TYR A 51 -4.84 -10.66 8.03
CA TYR A 51 -6.22 -10.70 8.47
C TYR A 51 -6.49 -9.46 9.30
N GLN A 52 -7.71 -8.98 9.19
CA GLN A 52 -8.19 -7.89 10.00
C GLN A 52 -9.29 -8.42 10.89
N ILE A 53 -9.22 -8.07 12.16
CA ILE A 53 -10.10 -8.56 13.20
C ILE A 53 -10.89 -7.38 13.71
N SER A 54 -12.21 -7.47 13.84
CA SER A 54 -13.03 -6.52 14.58
C SER A 54 -13.69 -7.22 15.75
N VAL A 55 -13.82 -6.48 16.84
CA VAL A 55 -14.62 -6.86 17.99
C VAL A 55 -15.65 -5.76 18.20
N GLU A 56 -16.92 -6.14 18.09
CA GLU A 56 -18.07 -5.26 18.22
C GLU A 56 -18.89 -5.63 19.44
N VAL A 57 -19.42 -4.62 20.13
CA VAL A 57 -20.33 -4.81 21.25
C VAL A 57 -21.40 -3.71 21.25
N SER A 58 -22.64 -4.10 21.53
CA SER A 58 -23.72 -3.17 21.76
C SER A 58 -23.80 -2.82 23.25
N THR A 59 -23.67 -1.53 23.56
CA THR A 59 -23.78 -1.00 24.94
C THR A 59 -24.73 0.19 24.95
N CYS A 60 -25.72 0.22 25.85
CA CYS A 60 -26.58 1.38 26.18
C CYS A 60 -26.87 2.31 24.97
N SER A 61 -27.40 1.73 23.88
CA SER A 61 -27.78 2.41 22.62
C SER A 61 -26.66 2.86 21.67
N LYS A 62 -25.42 2.36 21.82
CA LYS A 62 -24.32 2.55 20.86
C LYS A 62 -23.61 1.23 20.56
N ASN A 63 -23.22 1.05 19.30
CA ASN A 63 -22.32 -0.03 18.89
C ASN A 63 -20.88 0.49 18.95
N VAL A 64 -20.06 -0.15 19.78
CA VAL A 64 -18.62 0.14 19.89
C VAL A 64 -17.88 -0.97 19.16
N SER A 65 -16.95 -0.59 18.28
CA SER A 65 -16.13 -1.50 17.49
C SER A 65 -14.67 -1.12 17.63
N THR A 66 -13.80 -2.12 17.75
CA THR A 66 -12.35 -1.96 17.68
C THR A 66 -11.80 -2.96 16.67
N SER A 67 -10.73 -2.60 15.98
CA SER A 67 -10.11 -3.48 14.98
C SER A 67 -8.60 -3.57 15.10
N LEU A 68 -8.03 -4.68 14.64
CA LEU A 68 -6.60 -4.95 14.60
C LEU A 68 -6.22 -5.73 13.34
N ALA A 69 -5.14 -5.30 12.70
CA ALA A 69 -4.48 -6.04 11.63
C ALA A 69 -3.51 -7.06 12.24
N VAL A 70 -3.53 -8.30 11.76
CA VAL A 70 -2.64 -9.39 12.19
C VAL A 70 -2.18 -10.15 10.96
N ARG A 71 -0.88 -10.45 10.87
CA ARG A 71 -0.35 -11.29 9.79
C ARG A 71 0.01 -12.65 10.33
N THR A 72 -0.47 -13.71 9.67
CA THR A 72 -0.07 -15.07 10.01
C THR A 72 1.42 -15.29 9.71
N ALA A 73 2.09 -16.06 10.56
CA ALA A 73 3.53 -16.28 10.47
C ALA A 73 3.88 -17.19 9.28
N ALA A 74 5.01 -16.95 8.63
CA ALA A 74 5.51 -17.80 7.55
C ALA A 74 7.01 -17.58 7.29
N GLU A 75 7.63 -18.56 6.67
CA GLU A 75 8.91 -18.40 5.97
C GLU A 75 8.62 -18.22 4.47
N VAL A 76 9.03 -17.09 3.89
CA VAL A 76 8.73 -16.77 2.49
C VAL A 76 9.99 -16.62 1.66
N PHE A 77 10.03 -17.32 0.53
CA PHE A 77 11.09 -17.23 -0.46
C PHE A 77 10.54 -16.61 -1.75
N SER A 78 11.21 -15.57 -2.24
CA SER A 78 10.90 -14.94 -3.51
C SER A 78 11.67 -15.62 -4.64
N GLY A 79 10.94 -16.07 -5.66
CA GLY A 79 11.48 -16.69 -6.86
C GLY A 79 11.26 -15.81 -8.10
N THR A 80 12.27 -15.75 -8.96
CA THR A 80 12.13 -15.18 -10.31
C THR A 80 12.68 -16.19 -11.31
N THR A 81 11.93 -16.49 -12.36
CA THR A 81 12.40 -17.34 -13.47
C THR A 81 11.88 -16.83 -14.81
N ARG A 82 12.63 -17.07 -15.88
CA ARG A 82 12.27 -16.67 -17.24
C ARG A 82 11.88 -17.90 -18.04
N ILE A 83 10.65 -17.94 -18.53
CA ILE A 83 10.16 -19.01 -19.41
C ILE A 83 10.38 -18.60 -20.86
N THR A 84 11.12 -19.43 -21.60
CA THR A 84 11.65 -19.10 -22.93
C THR A 84 10.74 -19.56 -24.07
N ASN A 85 9.91 -20.58 -23.83
CA ASN A 85 8.97 -21.11 -24.82
C ASN A 85 7.55 -20.55 -24.69
N GLU A 86 7.37 -19.49 -23.90
CA GLU A 86 6.10 -18.81 -23.70
C GLU A 86 6.20 -17.37 -24.21
N VAL A 87 5.14 -16.91 -24.87
CA VAL A 87 5.05 -15.55 -25.40
C VAL A 87 4.24 -14.71 -24.43
N PHE A 88 4.74 -13.52 -24.11
CA PHE A 88 4.02 -12.61 -23.23
C PHE A 88 2.77 -12.06 -23.92
N VAL A 89 1.63 -12.14 -23.23
CA VAL A 89 0.36 -11.52 -23.65
C VAL A 89 -0.08 -10.49 -22.61
N SER A 90 -0.83 -9.47 -23.03
CA SER A 90 -1.22 -8.35 -22.17
C SER A 90 -2.07 -8.75 -20.96
N GLU A 91 -2.84 -9.83 -21.10
CA GLU A 91 -3.75 -10.40 -20.12
C GLU A 91 -3.01 -10.92 -18.89
N TYR A 92 -1.71 -11.22 -19.03
CA TYR A 92 -0.84 -11.59 -17.91
C TYR A 92 -0.62 -10.44 -16.90
N GLN A 93 -0.91 -9.20 -17.27
CA GLN A 93 -0.86 -8.08 -16.32
C GLN A 93 -2.05 -8.09 -15.34
N ASN A 94 -3.14 -8.78 -15.69
CA ASN A 94 -4.33 -8.89 -14.86
C ASN A 94 -4.43 -10.28 -14.25
N LYS A 95 -4.15 -10.41 -12.95
CA LYS A 95 -4.25 -11.68 -12.20
C LYS A 95 -5.62 -12.34 -12.24
N SER A 96 -6.68 -11.55 -12.44
CA SER A 96 -8.04 -12.06 -12.51
C SER A 96 -8.40 -12.62 -13.89
N SER A 97 -7.59 -12.38 -14.92
CA SER A 97 -7.83 -12.87 -16.28
C SER A 97 -7.78 -14.39 -16.33
N THR A 98 -8.54 -14.99 -17.25
CA THR A 98 -8.51 -16.43 -17.50
C THR A 98 -7.11 -16.87 -17.93
N THR A 99 -6.48 -16.11 -18.83
CA THR A 99 -5.14 -16.40 -19.35
C THR A 99 -4.06 -16.41 -18.26
N PHE A 100 -4.12 -15.49 -17.28
CA PHE A 100 -3.21 -15.53 -16.13
C PHE A 100 -3.46 -16.76 -15.26
N LYS A 101 -4.72 -17.06 -14.94
CA LYS A 101 -5.09 -18.21 -14.09
C LYS A 101 -4.73 -19.55 -14.74
N ASP A 102 -4.87 -19.65 -16.06
CA ASP A 102 -4.49 -20.83 -16.85
C ASP A 102 -2.98 -21.03 -16.80
N PHE A 103 -2.20 -19.95 -16.97
CA PHE A 103 -0.76 -20.00 -16.81
C PHE A 103 -0.34 -20.35 -15.38
N GLU A 104 -0.98 -19.77 -14.38
CA GLU A 104 -0.71 -20.06 -12.97
C GLU A 104 -0.95 -21.53 -12.64
N THR A 105 -2.08 -22.07 -13.09
CA THR A 105 -2.41 -23.50 -12.94
C THR A 105 -1.36 -24.38 -13.64
N LYS A 106 -0.96 -24.01 -14.86
CA LYS A 106 0.07 -24.72 -15.63
C LYS A 106 1.42 -24.71 -14.92
N PHE A 107 1.87 -23.54 -14.47
CA PHE A 107 3.15 -23.35 -13.77
C PHE A 107 3.21 -24.16 -12.47
N ILE A 108 2.18 -24.04 -11.62
CA ILE A 108 2.12 -24.77 -10.35
C ILE A 108 2.06 -26.28 -10.59
N LYS A 109 1.30 -26.73 -11.60
CA LYS A 109 1.20 -28.15 -11.96
C LYS A 109 2.56 -28.74 -12.35
N GLU A 110 3.31 -28.06 -13.23
CA GLU A 110 4.62 -28.53 -13.67
C GLU A 110 5.63 -28.59 -12.52
N ILE A 111 5.68 -27.57 -11.67
CA ILE A 111 6.53 -27.59 -10.47
C ILE A 111 6.15 -28.76 -9.56
N LYS A 112 4.85 -28.91 -9.24
CA LYS A 112 4.36 -29.97 -8.35
C LYS A 112 4.72 -31.37 -8.86
N GLN A 113 4.72 -31.59 -10.17
CA GLN A 113 5.03 -32.88 -10.77
C GLN A 113 6.48 -33.31 -10.57
N HIS A 114 7.40 -32.35 -10.46
CA HIS A 114 8.84 -32.60 -10.43
C HIS A 114 9.51 -32.23 -9.10
N LEU A 115 8.74 -31.83 -8.09
CA LEU A 115 9.28 -31.55 -6.76
C LEU A 115 9.74 -32.84 -6.05
N PRO A 116 10.88 -32.81 -5.34
CA PRO A 116 11.31 -33.88 -4.45
C PRO A 116 10.26 -34.20 -3.37
N GLN A 117 10.24 -35.44 -2.88
CA GLN A 117 9.21 -35.93 -1.93
C GLN A 117 9.02 -35.03 -0.70
N LYS A 118 10.11 -34.49 -0.13
CA LYS A 118 10.06 -33.63 1.06
C LYS A 118 9.22 -32.37 0.81
N SER A 119 9.51 -31.64 -0.28
CA SER A 119 8.80 -30.42 -0.67
C SER A 119 7.39 -30.73 -1.23
N LEU A 120 7.24 -31.84 -1.96
CA LEU A 120 5.93 -32.29 -2.45
C LEU A 120 4.96 -32.60 -1.29
N LYS A 121 5.45 -33.26 -0.23
CA LYS A 121 4.66 -33.54 0.97
C LYS A 121 4.14 -32.26 1.62
N LEU A 122 4.98 -31.23 1.73
CA LEU A 122 4.57 -29.93 2.28
C LEU A 122 3.46 -29.27 1.46
N LEU A 123 3.49 -29.38 0.12
CA LEU A 123 2.38 -28.91 -0.73
C LEU A 123 1.10 -29.72 -0.55
N MET A 124 1.22 -31.05 -0.39
CA MET A 124 0.06 -31.92 -0.21
C MET A 124 -0.63 -31.74 1.15
N GLU A 125 0.15 -31.40 2.18
CA GLU A 125 -0.34 -31.08 3.53
C GLU A 125 -0.77 -29.61 3.69
N GLU A 126 -0.79 -28.81 2.61
CA GLU A 126 -1.12 -27.38 2.60
C GLU A 126 -0.21 -26.48 3.47
N LYS A 127 0.96 -27.00 3.86
CA LYS A 127 1.98 -26.29 4.65
C LYS A 127 2.96 -25.49 3.80
N MET A 128 2.99 -25.78 2.49
CA MET A 128 3.69 -24.99 1.49
C MET A 128 2.70 -24.59 0.40
N ARG A 129 2.84 -23.38 -0.11
CA ARG A 129 2.09 -22.93 -1.29
C ARG A 129 2.96 -22.09 -2.21
N ILE A 130 2.56 -22.05 -3.48
CA ILE A 130 3.21 -21.27 -4.52
C ILE A 130 2.23 -20.18 -4.94
N ILE A 131 2.64 -18.91 -4.86
CA ILE A 131 1.84 -17.76 -5.29
C ILE A 131 2.56 -17.10 -6.46
N ILE A 132 1.87 -16.92 -7.60
CA ILE A 132 2.45 -16.13 -8.68
C ILE A 132 2.14 -14.64 -8.44
N ASN A 133 3.18 -13.86 -8.21
CA ASN A 133 3.09 -12.43 -7.91
C ASN A 133 2.88 -11.59 -9.15
N SER A 134 3.58 -11.88 -10.25
CA SER A 134 3.39 -11.18 -11.52
C SER A 134 4.04 -11.95 -12.65
N ILE A 135 3.59 -11.67 -13.87
CA ILE A 135 4.21 -12.13 -15.11
C ILE A 135 4.57 -10.89 -15.93
N LYS A 136 5.83 -10.76 -16.36
CA LYS A 136 6.37 -9.55 -17.03
C LYS A 136 6.87 -9.84 -18.44
N ASN A 137 6.93 -8.80 -19.28
CA ASN A 137 7.48 -8.90 -20.64
C ASN A 137 9.03 -9.10 -20.61
N GLY A 138 9.61 -9.57 -21.72
CA GLY A 138 11.04 -9.90 -21.82
C GLY A 138 11.36 -11.40 -21.95
N SER A 139 10.51 -12.14 -22.68
CA SER A 139 10.20 -13.58 -22.48
C SER A 139 9.62 -13.81 -21.10
N VAL A 140 8.42 -14.38 -21.02
CA VAL A 140 7.58 -14.50 -19.82
C VAL A 140 8.40 -14.65 -18.53
N ILE A 141 8.58 -13.54 -17.79
CA ILE A 141 9.30 -13.54 -16.51
C ILE A 141 8.27 -13.74 -15.41
N VAL A 142 8.34 -14.88 -14.73
CA VAL A 142 7.46 -15.25 -13.63
C VAL A 142 8.11 -14.86 -12.32
N VAL A 143 7.47 -13.94 -11.59
CA VAL A 143 7.83 -13.60 -10.21
C VAL A 143 6.85 -14.33 -9.32
N PHE A 144 7.34 -15.18 -8.42
CA PHE A 144 6.52 -16.00 -7.54
C PHE A 144 7.05 -16.01 -6.11
N GLU A 145 6.22 -16.44 -5.17
CA GLU A 145 6.57 -16.66 -3.78
C GLU A 145 6.29 -18.11 -3.40
N ILE A 146 7.23 -18.68 -2.65
CA ILE A 146 7.10 -19.96 -1.98
C ILE A 146 6.86 -19.62 -0.51
N VAL A 147 5.65 -19.90 -0.03
CA VAL A 147 5.27 -19.63 1.35
C VAL A 147 5.22 -20.94 2.10
N LEU A 148 5.99 -21.01 3.18
CA LEU A 148 6.06 -22.15 4.08
C LEU A 148 5.55 -21.76 5.48
N ASP A 149 4.80 -22.68 6.08
CA ASP A 149 4.40 -22.56 7.47
C ASP A 149 5.63 -22.60 8.39
N VAL A 150 5.62 -21.78 9.45
CA VAL A 150 6.73 -21.75 10.41
C VAL A 150 6.88 -23.07 11.15
N GLY A 151 8.12 -23.51 11.35
CA GLY A 151 8.47 -24.73 12.07
C GLY A 151 8.61 -25.98 11.19
N GLU A 152 8.44 -25.85 9.87
CA GLU A 152 8.74 -26.94 8.94
C GLU A 152 10.25 -27.11 8.75
N ASN A 153 10.71 -28.36 8.72
CA ASN A 153 12.14 -28.67 8.72
C ASN A 153 12.72 -28.69 7.29
N ILE A 154 12.77 -27.53 6.63
CA ILE A 154 13.38 -27.39 5.31
C ILE A 154 14.23 -26.12 5.23
N THR A 155 15.44 -26.27 4.71
CA THR A 155 16.41 -25.17 4.63
C THR A 155 16.28 -24.41 3.31
N LYS A 156 16.80 -23.18 3.28
CA LYS A 156 16.84 -22.35 2.06
C LYS A 156 17.48 -23.07 0.86
N PRO A 157 18.67 -23.71 0.98
CA PRO A 157 19.26 -24.45 -0.14
C PRO A 157 18.37 -25.59 -0.62
N GLU A 158 17.80 -26.38 0.31
CA GLU A 158 16.89 -27.48 -0.06
C GLU A 158 15.66 -27.01 -0.84
N ILE A 159 15.05 -25.88 -0.45
CA ILE A 159 13.93 -25.27 -1.20
C ILE A 159 14.41 -24.78 -2.57
N SER A 160 15.53 -24.06 -2.61
CA SER A 160 16.06 -23.49 -3.85
C SER A 160 16.37 -24.59 -4.87
N ASP A 161 17.10 -25.61 -4.44
CA ASP A 161 17.51 -26.74 -5.28
C ASP A 161 16.29 -27.52 -5.76
N ALA A 162 15.32 -27.80 -4.87
CA ALA A 162 14.09 -28.49 -5.22
C ALA A 162 13.30 -27.77 -6.33
N PHE A 163 13.16 -26.46 -6.26
CA PHE A 163 12.41 -25.69 -7.26
C PHE A 163 13.20 -25.50 -8.57
N ILE A 164 14.53 -25.33 -8.50
CA ILE A 164 15.39 -25.27 -9.69
C ILE A 164 15.38 -26.61 -10.43
N GLU A 165 15.48 -27.72 -9.70
CA GLU A 165 15.38 -29.07 -10.26
C GLU A 165 14.01 -29.29 -10.90
N ALA A 166 12.92 -28.91 -10.22
CA ALA A 166 11.57 -29.04 -10.77
C ALA A 166 11.38 -28.23 -12.06
N LEU A 167 11.92 -27.01 -12.13
CA LEU A 167 11.92 -26.18 -13.35
C LEU A 167 12.77 -26.78 -14.47
N ASN A 168 13.91 -27.40 -14.14
CA ASN A 168 14.78 -28.06 -15.10
C ASN A 168 14.15 -29.33 -15.70
N MET A 169 13.39 -30.07 -14.90
CA MET A 169 12.74 -31.32 -15.32
C MET A 169 11.43 -31.11 -16.09
N SER A 170 10.83 -29.91 -16.05
CA SER A 170 9.61 -29.63 -16.79
C SER A 170 9.84 -29.78 -18.30
N THR A 171 9.01 -30.61 -18.93
CA THR A 171 9.02 -30.76 -20.40
C THR A 171 8.12 -29.74 -21.10
N VAL A 172 7.24 -29.09 -20.33
CA VAL A 172 6.23 -28.14 -20.84
C VAL A 172 6.71 -26.70 -20.71
N LEU A 173 7.42 -26.34 -19.64
CA LEU A 173 7.94 -24.99 -19.40
C LEU A 173 9.46 -24.99 -19.48
N LYS A 174 10.01 -24.30 -20.48
CA LYS A 174 11.46 -24.19 -20.68
C LYS A 174 12.00 -22.98 -19.93
N ALA A 175 12.42 -23.20 -18.69
CA ALA A 175 13.02 -22.19 -17.84
C ALA A 175 14.49 -21.90 -18.22
N ASP A 176 14.87 -20.62 -18.27
CA ASP A 176 16.27 -20.18 -18.35
C ASP A 176 16.89 -20.24 -16.95
N LEU A 177 17.47 -21.38 -16.59
CA LEU A 177 18.02 -21.63 -15.25
C LEU A 177 19.11 -20.65 -14.84
N LYS A 178 19.84 -20.05 -15.79
CA LYS A 178 20.87 -19.03 -15.50
C LYS A 178 20.25 -17.71 -15.00
N LYS A 179 18.97 -17.50 -15.27
CA LYS A 179 18.17 -16.36 -14.83
C LYS A 179 17.13 -16.75 -13.77
N THR A 180 17.19 -17.97 -13.24
CA THR A 180 16.35 -18.40 -12.13
C THR A 180 17.03 -18.07 -10.81
N VAL A 181 16.35 -17.32 -9.94
CA VAL A 181 16.85 -16.93 -8.62
C VAL A 181 15.78 -17.21 -7.58
N ILE A 182 16.17 -17.82 -6.46
CA ILE A 182 15.31 -18.03 -5.29
C ILE A 182 16.04 -17.48 -4.07
N GLU A 183 15.42 -16.52 -3.40
CA GLU A 183 16.00 -15.84 -2.25
C GLU A 183 15.00 -15.68 -1.12
N ALA A 184 15.50 -15.45 0.10
CA ALA A 184 14.63 -15.19 1.23
C ALA A 184 13.98 -13.81 1.05
N ARG A 185 12.66 -13.72 1.21
CA ARG A 185 11.93 -12.46 1.07
C ARG A 185 12.27 -11.57 2.26
N ASN A 186 12.55 -10.30 1.99
CA ASN A 186 12.70 -9.32 3.04
C ASN A 186 11.34 -8.97 3.66
N SER A 187 10.93 -9.73 4.69
CA SER A 187 9.65 -9.54 5.38
C SER A 187 9.55 -8.24 6.18
N CYS A 188 10.66 -7.52 6.39
CA CYS A 188 10.64 -6.18 6.99
C CYS A 188 10.29 -5.06 6.01
N GLN A 189 10.06 -5.35 4.73
CA GLN A 189 9.47 -4.38 3.82
C GLN A 189 8.08 -3.95 4.31
N PRO A 190 7.70 -2.67 4.14
CA PRO A 190 6.38 -2.19 4.52
C PRO A 190 5.26 -3.06 3.93
N GLY A 191 4.30 -3.46 4.77
CA GLY A 191 3.17 -4.29 4.35
C GLY A 191 3.45 -5.79 4.29
N LEU A 192 4.67 -6.24 4.60
CA LEU A 192 5.02 -7.68 4.74
C LEU A 192 5.20 -8.12 6.19
N ASN A 193 5.00 -7.21 7.14
CA ASN A 193 5.02 -7.46 8.58
C ASN A 193 3.88 -6.70 9.27
N ASP A 194 3.46 -7.20 10.42
CA ASP A 194 2.41 -6.64 11.27
C ASP A 194 2.97 -5.91 12.51
N CYS A 195 4.21 -5.44 12.44
CA CYS A 195 4.89 -4.87 13.60
C CYS A 195 4.31 -3.53 14.02
N SER A 196 4.36 -3.25 15.32
CA SER A 196 3.90 -1.97 15.83
C SER A 196 4.67 -0.84 15.16
N GLN A 197 3.99 0.27 14.89
CA GLN A 197 4.64 1.52 14.47
C GLN A 197 5.72 2.01 15.45
N HIS A 198 5.69 1.53 16.69
CA HIS A 198 6.69 1.82 17.73
C HIS A 198 7.63 0.62 17.99
N ALA A 199 7.76 -0.29 17.03
CA ALA A 199 8.72 -1.39 17.05
C ALA A 199 9.68 -1.31 15.86
N THR A 200 10.84 -1.93 16.04
CA THR A 200 11.80 -2.21 14.98
C THR A 200 11.55 -3.62 14.45
N CYS A 201 11.48 -3.76 13.13
CA CYS A 201 11.46 -5.07 12.46
C CYS A 201 12.88 -5.56 12.22
N ILE A 202 13.11 -6.84 12.51
CA ILE A 202 14.38 -7.53 12.35
C ILE A 202 14.16 -8.69 11.39
N ALA A 203 14.82 -8.67 10.23
CA ALA A 203 14.72 -9.74 9.25
C ALA A 203 15.51 -10.96 9.73
N GLU A 204 14.87 -12.13 9.70
CA GLU A 204 15.42 -13.40 10.16
C GLU A 204 15.36 -14.41 9.02
N GLY A 205 16.28 -14.28 8.06
CA GLY A 205 16.26 -15.08 6.84
C GLY A 205 14.97 -14.85 6.05
N ALA A 206 14.14 -15.89 5.94
CA ALA A 206 12.85 -15.86 5.24
C ALA A 206 11.67 -15.42 6.14
N SER A 207 11.95 -15.12 7.41
CA SER A 207 10.97 -14.67 8.42
C SER A 207 11.41 -13.33 9.03
N TYR A 208 10.74 -12.90 10.10
CA TYR A 208 11.03 -11.67 10.81
C TYR A 208 10.55 -11.72 12.26
N SER A 209 11.24 -10.97 13.12
CA SER A 209 10.83 -10.69 14.49
C SER A 209 10.68 -9.18 14.69
N CYS A 210 9.95 -8.76 15.74
CA CYS A 210 9.86 -7.34 16.07
C CYS A 210 10.09 -7.08 17.54
N GLN A 211 10.63 -5.90 17.78
CA GLN A 211 11.08 -5.46 19.08
C GLN A 211 10.59 -4.04 19.33
N CYS A 212 9.86 -3.81 20.42
CA CYS A 212 9.45 -2.47 20.79
C CYS A 212 10.67 -1.54 20.94
N ASN A 213 10.53 -0.33 20.41
CA ASN A 213 11.58 0.68 20.46
C ASN A 213 11.84 1.11 21.91
N LYS A 214 13.05 1.62 22.17
CA LYS A 214 13.43 2.13 23.50
C LYS A 214 12.41 3.19 23.97
N GLY A 215 11.91 3.02 25.19
CA GLY A 215 10.88 3.90 25.79
C GLY A 215 9.44 3.36 25.65
N PHE A 216 9.25 2.28 24.90
CA PHE A 216 7.98 1.57 24.81
C PHE A 216 8.05 0.22 25.54
N THR A 217 6.96 -0.14 26.19
CA THR A 217 6.76 -1.44 26.85
C THR A 217 5.95 -2.35 25.93
N ASP A 218 6.40 -3.59 25.81
CA ASP A 218 5.71 -4.63 25.05
C ASP A 218 4.55 -5.21 25.88
N ASN A 219 3.33 -5.10 25.35
CA ASN A 219 2.11 -5.66 25.96
C ASN A 219 1.64 -6.96 25.25
N SER A 220 2.49 -7.52 24.40
CA SER A 220 2.24 -8.71 23.57
C SER A 220 3.35 -9.75 23.77
N PRO A 221 3.58 -10.29 24.98
CA PRO A 221 4.75 -11.13 25.28
C PRO A 221 4.82 -12.43 24.46
N ARG A 222 3.69 -12.92 23.94
CA ARG A 222 3.64 -14.10 23.05
C ARG A 222 3.98 -13.79 21.59
N VAL A 223 3.82 -12.54 21.18
CA VAL A 223 4.12 -12.03 19.83
C VAL A 223 4.80 -10.66 19.97
N PRO A 224 6.09 -10.64 20.37
CA PRO A 224 6.76 -9.40 20.74
C PRO A 224 6.75 -8.32 19.64
N GLY A 225 6.77 -7.07 20.06
CA GLY A 225 6.85 -5.90 19.17
C GLY A 225 5.57 -5.59 18.40
N ARG A 226 4.44 -6.26 18.69
CA ARG A 226 3.15 -6.03 18.01
C ARG A 226 2.25 -5.04 18.75
N VAL A 227 2.36 -4.99 20.07
CA VAL A 227 1.64 -4.04 20.92
C VAL A 227 2.63 -3.28 21.80
N CYS A 228 3.11 -2.16 21.30
CA CYS A 228 4.08 -1.31 22.00
C CYS A 228 3.40 -0.06 22.58
N GLN A 229 3.47 0.13 23.90
CA GLN A 229 2.87 1.27 24.60
C GLN A 229 3.95 2.14 25.25
N GLN A 230 3.87 3.45 25.06
CA GLN A 230 4.84 4.38 25.66
C GLN A 230 4.78 4.33 27.18
N LYS A 231 5.94 4.27 27.85
CA LYS A 231 6.01 4.50 29.31
C LYS A 231 5.53 5.93 29.58
N GLN A 232 4.36 6.10 30.21
CA GLN A 232 3.99 7.39 30.76
C GLN A 232 4.94 7.67 31.93
N ASN A 233 5.94 8.52 31.72
CA ASN A 233 6.48 9.30 32.82
C ASN A 233 5.42 10.35 33.14
N LEU A 234 4.52 10.08 34.10
CA LEU A 234 3.74 11.15 34.70
C LEU A 234 4.73 12.06 35.45
N PRO A 235 4.84 13.36 35.15
CA PRO A 235 5.12 14.31 36.20
C PRO A 235 3.91 14.25 37.15
N SER A 236 4.15 14.08 38.45
CA SER A 236 3.12 14.15 39.48
C SER A 236 2.28 15.42 39.29
N GLN A 237 1.10 15.30 38.69
CA GLN A 237 0.12 16.38 38.70
C GLN A 237 -0.45 16.46 40.11
N GLN A 238 -0.04 17.50 40.83
CA GLN A 238 -0.73 17.97 42.01
C GLN A 238 -2.22 18.14 41.66
N MET A 239 -3.08 17.45 42.42
CA MET A 239 -4.51 17.71 42.43
C MET A 239 -4.74 19.16 42.86
N THR A 240 -5.11 20.02 41.91
CA THR A 240 -5.87 21.23 42.23
C THR A 240 -7.35 20.86 42.24
N THR A 241 -7.89 20.72 43.45
CA THR A 241 -9.32 20.59 43.74
C THR A 241 -10.04 21.88 43.35
N VAL A 242 -10.88 21.82 42.32
CA VAL A 242 -11.87 22.88 42.03
C VAL A 242 -13.24 22.34 42.46
N PHE A 243 -13.81 22.98 43.48
CA PHE A 243 -15.16 22.74 43.96
C PHE A 243 -16.22 23.11 42.90
N PRO A 244 -17.28 22.30 42.67
CA PRO A 244 -18.43 22.74 41.91
C PRO A 244 -19.30 23.67 42.77
N LYS A 245 -19.53 24.90 42.30
CA LYS A 245 -20.59 25.77 42.83
C LYS A 245 -21.94 25.20 42.43
N SER A 246 -22.79 24.97 43.43
CA SER A 246 -24.21 24.63 43.29
C SER A 246 -24.95 25.73 42.52
N ALA A 247 -25.69 25.34 41.48
CA ALA A 247 -26.77 26.13 40.91
C ALA A 247 -28.07 25.35 41.10
N THR A 248 -28.96 25.93 41.89
CA THR A 248 -30.30 25.45 42.22
C THR A 248 -31.21 25.67 41.01
N ALA A 249 -31.72 24.60 40.39
CA ALA A 249 -32.82 24.68 39.44
C ALA A 249 -33.99 23.84 39.97
N ARG A 250 -35.13 24.52 40.15
CA ARG A 250 -36.39 24.00 40.68
C ARG A 250 -36.97 22.92 39.78
N PHE A 251 -37.40 21.82 40.40
CA PHE A 251 -38.32 20.86 39.80
C PHE A 251 -39.74 21.40 39.88
N THR A 252 -40.41 21.47 38.73
CA THR A 252 -41.87 21.41 38.64
C THR A 252 -42.21 20.29 37.68
N GLY A 253 -42.76 19.21 38.22
CA GLY A 253 -43.25 18.09 37.42
C GLY A 253 -44.52 18.47 36.66
N SER A 254 -44.65 17.95 35.44
CA SER A 254 -45.93 17.71 34.80
C SER A 254 -45.78 16.51 33.87
N THR A 255 -46.55 15.47 34.19
CA THR A 255 -46.84 14.30 33.37
C THR A 255 -47.76 14.68 32.22
N ALA A 256 -47.36 14.35 31.00
CA ALA A 256 -48.28 14.02 29.91
C ALA A 256 -47.55 13.20 28.84
N ASN A 257 -48.04 11.99 28.62
CA ASN A 257 -47.67 11.13 27.51
C ASN A 257 -47.88 11.85 26.17
N SER A 258 -46.85 11.85 25.32
CA SER A 258 -47.02 12.03 23.88
C SER A 258 -45.96 11.20 23.18
N ILE A 259 -46.39 10.07 22.64
CA ILE A 259 -45.62 9.28 21.67
C ILE A 259 -45.59 10.13 20.40
N PHE A 260 -44.48 10.83 20.18
CA PHE A 260 -44.15 11.39 18.88
C PHE A 260 -43.29 10.37 18.13
N THR A 261 -43.93 9.62 17.24
CA THR A 261 -43.25 8.90 16.16
C THR A 261 -42.82 9.94 15.12
N THR A 262 -41.69 10.62 15.37
CA THR A 262 -41.01 11.36 14.31
C THR A 262 -40.14 10.37 13.55
N THR A 263 -40.67 9.86 12.43
CA THR A 263 -39.85 9.35 11.34
C THR A 263 -38.97 10.52 10.85
N PHE A 264 -37.76 10.63 11.40
CA PHE A 264 -36.72 11.43 10.77
C PHE A 264 -36.35 10.70 9.49
N ALA A 265 -36.96 11.09 8.37
CA ALA A 265 -36.31 10.91 7.08
C ALA A 265 -34.98 11.66 7.18
N SER A 266 -33.87 10.93 7.30
CA SER A 266 -32.55 11.53 7.25
C SER A 266 -32.42 12.17 5.86
N GLU A 267 -32.23 13.49 5.81
CA GLU A 267 -31.87 14.15 4.56
C GLU A 267 -30.66 13.45 3.95
N PRO A 268 -30.66 13.11 2.65
CA PRO A 268 -29.51 12.51 2.01
C PRO A 268 -28.31 13.45 2.15
N CYS A 269 -27.21 12.93 2.70
CA CYS A 269 -26.02 13.74 2.91
C CYS A 269 -25.40 14.14 1.58
N MET A 270 -24.99 15.40 1.45
CA MET A 270 -24.27 15.86 0.26
C MET A 270 -22.99 15.03 0.07
N PRO A 271 -22.70 14.56 -1.16
CA PRO A 271 -21.55 13.71 -1.42
C PRO A 271 -20.25 14.43 -1.09
N VAL A 272 -19.31 13.71 -0.47
CA VAL A 272 -18.01 14.30 -0.13
C VAL A 272 -17.16 14.43 -1.38
N SER A 273 -16.64 15.63 -1.60
CA SER A 273 -15.69 15.93 -2.67
C SER A 273 -14.40 16.47 -2.06
N MET A 274 -13.28 15.88 -2.43
CA MET A 274 -11.95 16.27 -1.96
C MET A 274 -11.23 17.18 -2.95
N LYS A 275 -10.46 18.12 -2.43
CA LYS A 275 -9.57 19.00 -3.19
C LYS A 275 -8.19 19.03 -2.53
N VAL A 276 -7.17 18.61 -3.26
CA VAL A 276 -5.76 18.75 -2.86
C VAL A 276 -5.33 20.19 -3.09
N GLN A 277 -4.76 20.83 -2.07
CA GLN A 277 -4.42 22.25 -2.09
C GLN A 277 -2.93 22.46 -2.37
N ASP A 278 -2.09 21.79 -1.58
CA ASP A 278 -0.63 21.93 -1.64
C ASP A 278 0.05 20.59 -1.37
N VAL A 279 1.16 20.34 -2.07
CA VAL A 279 1.93 19.10 -1.99
C VAL A 279 3.41 19.46 -2.01
N THR A 280 4.07 19.14 -0.91
CA THR A 280 5.51 19.30 -0.75
C THR A 280 6.20 17.93 -0.75
N ARG A 281 7.51 17.90 -0.51
CA ARG A 281 8.28 16.66 -0.37
C ARG A 281 7.89 15.83 0.87
N GLU A 282 7.35 16.46 1.91
CA GLU A 282 7.10 15.80 3.21
C GLU A 282 5.67 16.04 3.74
N ALA A 283 4.82 16.76 3.01
CA ALA A 283 3.47 17.08 3.46
C ALA A 283 2.47 17.20 2.32
N ILE A 284 1.22 16.82 2.59
CA ILE A 284 0.08 16.99 1.70
C ILE A 284 -1.03 17.73 2.46
N GLN A 285 -1.46 18.86 1.92
CA GLN A 285 -2.58 19.66 2.42
C GLN A 285 -3.80 19.51 1.51
N PHE A 286 -4.96 19.32 2.11
CA PHE A 286 -6.21 19.08 1.38
C PHE A 286 -7.43 19.58 2.17
N SER A 287 -8.51 19.79 1.44
CA SER A 287 -9.83 20.12 1.99
C SER A 287 -10.91 19.30 1.35
N TRP A 288 -12.09 19.28 1.95
CA TRP A 288 -13.25 18.63 1.39
C TRP A 288 -14.52 19.43 1.64
N THR A 289 -15.53 19.17 0.80
CA THR A 289 -16.89 19.68 0.93
C THR A 289 -17.85 18.50 0.93
N GLY A 290 -19.06 18.67 1.48
CA GLY A 290 -20.06 17.60 1.60
C GLY A 290 -20.35 17.24 3.06
N GLY A 291 -21.39 16.46 3.32
CA GLY A 291 -21.98 16.29 4.65
C GLY A 291 -22.93 17.42 5.06
N GLY A 292 -23.56 17.27 6.23
CA GLY A 292 -24.49 18.23 6.84
C GLY A 292 -23.82 19.15 7.88
N ARG A 293 -24.60 20.08 8.46
CA ARG A 293 -24.10 20.97 9.52
C ARG A 293 -23.63 20.15 10.73
N GLY A 294 -22.35 20.31 11.09
CA GLY A 294 -21.76 19.60 12.23
C GLY A 294 -21.38 18.14 11.96
N SER A 295 -21.32 17.74 10.68
CA SER A 295 -20.87 16.41 10.28
C SER A 295 -19.49 16.06 10.84
N LEU A 296 -19.33 14.78 11.14
CA LEU A 296 -18.08 14.21 11.61
C LEU A 296 -17.47 13.41 10.45
N TYR A 297 -16.20 13.63 10.17
CA TYR A 297 -15.48 13.00 9.06
C TYR A 297 -14.39 12.09 9.60
N THR A 298 -14.20 10.94 8.95
CA THR A 298 -12.99 10.14 9.09
C THR A 298 -12.06 10.47 7.94
N VAL A 299 -10.84 10.87 8.27
CA VAL A 299 -9.79 11.17 7.33
C VAL A 299 -8.69 10.14 7.51
N SER A 300 -8.33 9.42 6.45
CA SER A 300 -7.24 8.45 6.49
C SER A 300 -6.20 8.68 5.41
N LEU A 301 -4.96 8.33 5.73
CA LEU A 301 -3.82 8.30 4.83
C LEU A 301 -3.40 6.85 4.64
N MET A 302 -3.43 6.37 3.41
CA MET A 302 -2.99 5.04 3.01
C MET A 302 -1.68 5.14 2.23
N ASP A 303 -0.84 4.14 2.39
CA ASP A 303 0.39 3.89 1.64
C ASP A 303 0.30 2.48 1.07
N GLY A 304 0.00 2.40 -0.23
CA GLY A 304 -0.54 1.18 -0.84
C GLY A 304 -1.79 0.71 -0.10
N ASN A 305 -1.71 -0.48 0.50
CA ASN A 305 -2.81 -1.08 1.26
C ASN A 305 -2.73 -0.81 2.77
N ARG A 306 -1.66 -0.16 3.25
CA ARG A 306 -1.42 0.10 4.67
C ARG A 306 -2.01 1.44 5.08
N GLU A 307 -2.87 1.48 6.10
CA GLU A 307 -3.33 2.74 6.71
C GLU A 307 -2.24 3.30 7.63
N ILE A 308 -1.64 4.44 7.26
CA ILE A 308 -0.60 5.12 8.05
C ILE A 308 -1.22 5.99 9.15
N ASN A 309 -2.31 6.66 8.83
CA ASN A 309 -2.96 7.56 9.77
C ASN A 309 -4.47 7.51 9.54
N LYS A 310 -5.23 7.53 10.64
CA LYS A 310 -6.66 7.72 10.62
C LYS A 310 -7.06 8.59 11.78
N THR A 311 -7.78 9.66 11.47
CA THR A 311 -8.25 10.61 12.46
C THR A 311 -9.69 10.98 12.18
N THR A 312 -10.46 11.23 13.24
CA THR A 312 -11.82 11.73 13.14
C THR A 312 -11.85 13.22 13.45
N THR A 313 -12.48 14.04 12.60
CA THR A 313 -12.52 15.50 12.76
C THR A 313 -13.86 16.09 12.34
N LYS A 314 -14.19 17.27 12.87
CA LYS A 314 -15.32 18.12 12.43
C LYS A 314 -14.87 19.22 11.46
N GLU A 315 -13.56 19.37 11.27
CA GLU A 315 -13.01 20.32 10.30
C GLU A 315 -13.23 19.83 8.87
N THR A 316 -13.04 20.72 7.90
CA THR A 316 -13.16 20.44 6.46
C THR A 316 -11.82 20.61 5.72
N LYS A 317 -10.72 20.68 6.48
CA LYS A 317 -9.35 20.73 5.99
C LYS A 317 -8.45 19.89 6.88
N SER A 318 -7.38 19.36 6.31
CA SER A 318 -6.35 18.63 7.07
C SER A 318 -5.01 18.65 6.33
N MET A 319 -3.97 18.24 7.04
CA MET A 319 -2.61 18.12 6.51
C MET A 319 -1.92 16.91 7.11
N PHE A 320 -1.36 16.07 6.26
CA PHE A 320 -0.41 15.04 6.68
C PHE A 320 1.01 15.56 6.50
N LYS A 321 1.87 15.29 7.48
CA LYS A 321 3.28 15.71 7.53
C LYS A 321 4.19 14.50 7.74
N HIS A 322 5.50 14.71 7.57
CA HIS A 322 6.54 13.68 7.71
C HIS A 322 6.38 12.51 6.71
N LEU A 323 5.92 12.85 5.50
CA LEU A 323 5.75 11.91 4.40
C LEU A 323 7.07 11.68 3.65
N LEU A 324 7.17 10.54 2.96
CA LEU A 324 8.33 10.24 2.13
C LEU A 324 8.28 11.08 0.84
N PRO A 325 9.40 11.66 0.37
CA PRO A 325 9.48 12.33 -0.92
C PRO A 325 9.27 11.39 -2.11
N GLY A 326 8.61 11.87 -3.17
CA GLY A 326 8.34 11.12 -4.38
C GLY A 326 7.47 9.87 -4.22
N HIS A 327 6.81 9.70 -3.07
CA HIS A 327 6.04 8.52 -2.70
C HIS A 327 4.54 8.74 -2.93
N VAL A 328 3.82 7.70 -3.34
CA VAL A 328 2.37 7.80 -3.60
C VAL A 328 1.59 7.46 -2.33
N TYR A 329 0.68 8.35 -1.95
CA TYR A 329 -0.26 8.12 -0.86
C TYR A 329 -1.71 8.24 -1.34
N THR A 330 -2.60 7.43 -0.79
CA THR A 330 -4.03 7.53 -1.04
C THR A 330 -4.70 8.13 0.19
N ILE A 331 -5.26 9.34 0.05
CA ILE A 331 -6.00 10.00 1.12
C ILE A 331 -7.48 9.70 0.93
N SER A 332 -8.17 9.31 2.00
CA SER A 332 -9.63 9.12 1.96
C SER A 332 -10.35 9.95 3.00
N VAL A 333 -11.52 10.47 2.64
CA VAL A 333 -12.43 11.17 3.55
C VAL A 333 -13.80 10.51 3.48
N ALA A 334 -14.35 10.13 4.63
CA ALA A 334 -15.68 9.53 4.76
C ALA A 334 -16.53 10.27 5.80
N VAL A 335 -17.82 10.48 5.51
CA VAL A 335 -18.77 11.06 6.49
C VAL A 335 -19.26 9.97 7.43
N LEU A 336 -19.24 10.23 8.74
CA LEU A 336 -19.72 9.31 9.78
C LEU A 336 -21.17 9.58 10.21
N SER A 337 -21.66 10.80 10.03
CA SER A 337 -22.95 11.25 10.57
C SER A 337 -24.17 10.87 9.73
N CYS A 338 -24.03 10.00 8.73
CA CYS A 338 -25.05 9.74 7.71
C CYS A 338 -25.27 8.24 7.53
N ALA A 339 -26.51 7.83 7.22
CA ALA A 339 -26.89 6.43 7.01
C ALA A 339 -26.29 5.84 5.71
N GLU A 340 -26.03 6.68 4.70
CA GLU A 340 -25.27 6.31 3.50
C GLU A 340 -23.78 6.68 3.67
N SER A 341 -22.91 5.70 3.48
CA SER A 341 -21.47 5.84 3.57
C SER A 341 -20.91 6.58 2.35
N SER A 342 -20.95 7.92 2.35
CA SER A 342 -20.25 8.73 1.36
C SER A 342 -18.75 8.78 1.68
N ARG A 343 -17.93 8.19 0.82
CA ARG A 343 -16.46 8.20 0.88
C ARG A 343 -15.90 8.67 -0.47
N THR A 344 -14.84 9.48 -0.41
CA THR A 344 -14.04 9.84 -1.57
C THR A 344 -12.56 9.65 -1.25
N SER A 345 -11.74 9.44 -2.28
CA SER A 345 -10.30 9.28 -2.14
C SER A 345 -9.54 9.92 -3.30
N VAL A 346 -8.29 10.29 -3.03
CA VAL A 346 -7.36 10.86 -4.01
C VAL A 346 -5.99 10.23 -3.84
N SER A 347 -5.33 9.90 -4.95
CA SER A 347 -3.98 9.33 -4.97
C SER A 347 -2.98 10.42 -5.34
N VAL A 348 -2.09 10.78 -4.42
CA VAL A 348 -1.20 11.94 -4.55
C VAL A 348 0.25 11.50 -4.34
N ARG A 349 1.13 11.85 -5.28
CA ARG A 349 2.58 11.68 -5.11
C ARG A 349 3.19 12.94 -4.50
N THR A 350 3.92 12.81 -3.40
CA THR A 350 4.72 13.91 -2.79
C THR A 350 5.81 14.41 -3.75
N ASP A 351 6.31 15.62 -3.54
CA ASP A 351 7.31 16.22 -4.45
C ASP A 351 8.58 15.35 -4.59
N PRO A 352 8.93 14.91 -5.82
CA PRO A 352 10.06 14.03 -6.02
C PRO A 352 11.38 14.77 -6.28
N VAL A 353 11.44 16.10 -6.27
CA VAL A 353 12.68 16.86 -6.61
C VAL A 353 13.88 16.44 -5.76
N SER A 354 13.68 16.18 -4.45
CA SER A 354 14.77 15.73 -3.58
C SER A 354 15.28 14.32 -3.91
N CYS A 355 14.50 13.51 -4.63
CA CYS A 355 14.92 12.21 -5.13
C CYS A 355 16.04 12.33 -6.18
N PHE A 356 16.01 13.41 -6.97
CA PHE A 356 16.75 13.49 -8.24
C PHE A 356 18.02 14.34 -8.20
N ASN A 357 18.33 14.94 -7.05
CA ASN A 357 19.51 15.79 -6.89
C ASN A 357 20.74 15.05 -6.35
N ARG A 358 20.71 13.72 -6.20
CA ARG A 358 21.83 12.93 -5.67
C ARG A 358 22.43 12.01 -6.74
N THR A 359 23.75 12.05 -6.90
CA THR A 359 24.54 11.17 -7.79
C THR A 359 24.57 9.71 -7.33
N GLU A 360 24.07 9.43 -6.12
CA GLU A 360 24.09 8.15 -5.43
C GLU A 360 22.70 7.48 -5.40
N PHE A 361 21.85 7.77 -6.39
CA PHE A 361 20.45 7.32 -6.42
C PHE A 361 20.30 5.80 -6.27
N CYS A 362 21.15 5.03 -6.95
CA CYS A 362 21.12 3.58 -6.91
C CYS A 362 21.98 2.95 -5.81
N LEU A 363 22.59 3.75 -4.91
CA LEU A 363 23.33 3.20 -3.80
C LEU A 363 22.39 2.58 -2.76
N PRO A 364 22.77 1.46 -2.13
CA PRO A 364 21.96 0.78 -1.10
C PRO A 364 21.57 1.71 0.05
N GLU A 365 22.46 2.62 0.44
CA GLU A 365 22.30 3.54 1.58
C GLU A 365 21.28 4.67 1.33
N ASN A 366 20.87 4.89 0.08
CA ASN A 366 19.88 5.91 -0.22
C ASN A 366 18.46 5.41 0.10
N THR A 367 17.86 6.02 1.13
CA THR A 367 16.51 5.73 1.64
C THR A 367 15.41 6.56 0.95
N GLY A 368 15.78 7.51 0.10
CA GLY A 368 14.83 8.35 -0.63
C GLY A 368 14.18 7.64 -1.81
N CYS A 369 12.86 7.78 -1.93
CA CYS A 369 12.08 7.47 -3.14
C CYS A 369 12.14 5.97 -3.55
N PRO A 370 11.80 5.06 -2.61
CA PRO A 370 11.94 3.61 -2.78
C PRO A 370 11.13 3.08 -3.97
N ASP A 371 9.94 3.63 -4.22
CA ASP A 371 9.07 3.29 -5.35
C ASP A 371 9.77 3.45 -6.71
N LEU A 372 10.68 4.42 -6.79
CA LEU A 372 11.40 4.75 -8.02
C LEU A 372 12.72 3.99 -8.12
N LYS A 373 13.32 3.61 -6.98
CA LYS A 373 14.60 2.90 -6.92
C LYS A 373 14.56 1.57 -7.67
N TYR A 374 13.52 0.76 -7.49
CA TYR A 374 13.38 -0.52 -8.20
C TYR A 374 13.31 -0.36 -9.72
N ILE A 375 12.59 0.67 -10.18
CA ILE A 375 12.36 0.88 -11.61
C ILE A 375 13.60 1.46 -12.29
N ILE A 376 14.31 2.34 -11.61
CA ILE A 376 15.43 3.10 -12.16
C ILE A 376 16.74 2.32 -12.08
N CYS A 377 16.95 1.51 -11.04
CA CYS A 377 18.24 0.87 -10.77
C CYS A 377 18.36 -0.56 -11.36
N SER A 378 17.39 -0.99 -12.17
CA SER A 378 17.24 -2.37 -12.68
C SER A 378 17.78 -2.60 -14.09
N HIS A 379 18.92 -2.00 -14.44
CA HIS A 379 19.68 -2.16 -15.72
C HIS A 379 19.42 -1.14 -16.85
N TYR A 380 18.69 -0.05 -16.61
CA TYR A 380 18.52 1.06 -17.56
C TYR A 380 19.48 2.21 -17.28
N GLN A 381 19.83 2.99 -18.30
CA GLN A 381 20.29 4.37 -18.11
C GLN A 381 19.04 5.22 -17.89
N ALA A 382 18.97 5.91 -16.76
CA ALA A 382 17.80 6.69 -16.39
C ALA A 382 18.15 8.18 -16.28
N PHE A 383 17.27 9.03 -16.81
CA PHE A 383 17.40 10.48 -16.71
C PHE A 383 16.20 11.05 -15.99
N ALA A 384 16.48 11.80 -14.93
CA ALA A 384 15.45 12.50 -14.20
C ALA A 384 15.20 13.83 -14.89
N CYS A 385 14.04 13.96 -15.53
CA CYS A 385 13.70 15.13 -16.31
C CYS A 385 12.55 15.92 -15.67
N SER A 386 12.69 17.24 -15.67
CA SER A 386 11.61 18.18 -15.36
C SER A 386 11.36 19.09 -16.55
N VAL A 387 10.08 19.35 -16.81
CA VAL A 387 9.64 20.18 -17.93
C VAL A 387 8.69 21.23 -17.43
N LEU A 388 9.04 22.50 -17.67
CA LEU A 388 8.17 23.64 -17.41
C LEU A 388 7.37 23.96 -18.68
N LEU A 389 6.05 23.82 -18.64
CA LEU A 389 5.13 24.14 -19.73
C LEU A 389 4.42 25.47 -19.45
N LYS A 390 5.00 26.60 -19.86
CA LYS A 390 4.49 27.93 -19.47
C LYS A 390 3.09 28.27 -19.98
N SER A 391 2.68 27.72 -21.12
CA SER A 391 1.35 27.94 -21.70
C SER A 391 0.25 27.07 -21.06
N GLN A 392 0.63 26.07 -20.26
CA GLN A 392 -0.31 25.19 -19.59
C GLN A 392 -0.65 25.73 -18.21
N THR A 393 -1.95 25.76 -17.90
CA THR A 393 -2.45 26.20 -16.59
C THR A 393 -2.60 25.00 -15.68
N PHE A 394 -2.03 25.08 -14.48
CA PHE A 394 -2.13 24.02 -13.50
C PHE A 394 -3.55 23.94 -12.89
N SER A 395 -4.14 22.75 -12.90
CA SER A 395 -5.37 22.42 -12.17
C SER A 395 -5.04 21.52 -10.98
N HIS A 396 -5.73 21.72 -9.84
CA HIS A 396 -5.58 20.87 -8.65
C HIS A 396 -5.91 19.39 -8.92
N THR A 397 -6.68 19.08 -9.97
CA THR A 397 -6.92 17.70 -10.40
C THR A 397 -5.63 16.99 -10.83
N LEU A 398 -4.62 17.73 -11.32
CA LEU A 398 -3.31 17.19 -11.73
C LEU A 398 -2.46 16.70 -10.54
N TYR A 399 -2.89 16.88 -9.30
CA TYR A 399 -2.29 16.18 -8.16
C TYR A 399 -2.77 14.73 -8.03
N ASN A 400 -3.97 14.43 -8.51
CA ASN A 400 -4.59 13.11 -8.41
C ASN A 400 -4.26 12.28 -9.66
N SER A 401 -3.44 11.23 -9.51
CA SER A 401 -3.04 10.34 -10.61
C SER A 401 -4.24 9.63 -11.27
N GLU A 402 -5.35 9.49 -10.53
CA GLU A 402 -6.55 8.84 -11.03
C GLU A 402 -7.48 9.78 -11.81
N SER A 403 -7.23 11.09 -11.76
CA SER A 403 -8.08 12.06 -12.46
C SER A 403 -7.91 11.98 -13.98
N GLU A 404 -8.98 12.25 -14.70
CA GLU A 404 -8.98 12.33 -16.16
C GLU A 404 -7.94 13.35 -16.67
N GLY A 405 -7.93 14.56 -16.08
CA GLY A 405 -6.96 15.59 -16.46
C GLY A 405 -5.49 15.17 -16.29
N TYR A 406 -5.17 14.41 -15.23
CA TYR A 406 -3.83 13.84 -15.06
C TYR A 406 -3.53 12.82 -16.16
N LYS A 407 -4.44 11.85 -16.37
CA LYS A 407 -4.29 10.76 -17.34
C LYS A 407 -4.09 11.30 -18.75
N THR A 408 -4.95 12.22 -19.19
CA THR A 408 -4.86 12.86 -20.51
C THR A 408 -3.55 13.62 -20.71
N MET A 409 -3.14 14.46 -19.74
CA MET A 409 -1.89 15.22 -19.86
C MET A 409 -0.66 14.29 -19.83
N SER A 410 -0.67 13.30 -18.94
CA SER A 410 0.38 12.28 -18.80
C SER A 410 0.54 11.48 -20.09
N GLU A 411 -0.56 11.01 -20.68
CA GLU A 411 -0.56 10.26 -21.93
C GLU A 411 -0.14 11.12 -23.11
N SER A 412 -0.59 12.37 -23.20
CA SER A 412 -0.17 13.31 -24.25
C SER A 412 1.34 13.55 -24.25
N ILE A 413 1.94 13.73 -23.07
CA ILE A 413 3.40 13.90 -22.95
C ILE A 413 4.11 12.58 -23.25
N LYS A 414 3.69 11.47 -22.63
CA LYS A 414 4.33 10.17 -22.76
C LYS A 414 4.34 9.68 -24.21
N THR A 415 3.18 9.68 -24.88
CA THR A 415 3.05 9.15 -26.24
C THR A 415 3.92 9.91 -27.23
N GLU A 416 3.93 11.24 -27.15
CA GLU A 416 4.75 12.05 -28.07
C GLU A 416 6.25 11.87 -27.81
N VAL A 417 6.66 11.96 -26.54
CA VAL A 417 8.06 11.85 -26.15
C VAL A 417 8.61 10.47 -26.49
N VAL A 418 7.89 9.40 -26.13
CA VAL A 418 8.32 8.03 -26.41
C VAL A 418 8.44 7.78 -27.91
N ARG A 419 7.43 8.16 -28.70
CA ARG A 419 7.43 7.96 -30.15
C ARG A 419 8.63 8.63 -30.83
N GLU A 420 8.88 9.91 -30.54
CA GLU A 420 9.97 10.66 -31.18
C GLU A 420 11.35 10.29 -30.66
N MET A 421 11.49 9.99 -29.36
CA MET A 421 12.77 9.60 -28.78
C MET A 421 13.24 8.24 -29.31
N ARG A 422 12.34 7.27 -29.49
CA ARG A 422 12.71 5.97 -30.11
C ARG A 422 13.31 6.16 -31.50
N ILE A 423 12.77 7.10 -32.29
CA ILE A 423 13.29 7.44 -33.62
C ILE A 423 14.65 8.13 -33.53
N LYS A 424 14.77 9.17 -32.69
CA LYS A 424 16.01 9.96 -32.56
C LYS A 424 17.16 9.16 -31.97
N LEU A 425 16.87 8.29 -31.01
CA LEU A 425 17.83 7.46 -30.31
C LEU A 425 18.11 6.13 -31.01
N LYS A 426 17.22 5.72 -31.93
CA LYS A 426 17.21 4.37 -32.54
C LYS A 426 17.17 3.26 -31.48
N ASP A 427 16.46 3.51 -30.38
CA ASP A 427 16.26 2.56 -29.28
C ASP A 427 14.75 2.35 -29.06
N ASP A 428 14.23 1.19 -29.47
CA ASP A 428 12.83 0.82 -29.30
C ASP A 428 12.42 0.53 -27.83
N HIS A 429 13.39 0.45 -26.91
CA HIS A 429 13.15 0.21 -25.49
C HIS A 429 13.00 1.51 -24.70
N PHE A 430 13.22 2.66 -25.33
CA PHE A 430 13.01 3.96 -24.67
C PHE A 430 11.59 4.05 -24.12
N ASP A 431 11.48 4.42 -22.84
CA ASP A 431 10.20 4.66 -22.18
C ASP A 431 10.27 5.82 -21.19
N VAL A 432 9.10 6.36 -20.85
CA VAL A 432 8.94 7.45 -19.88
C VAL A 432 7.97 7.04 -18.77
N ILE A 433 8.36 7.37 -17.54
CA ILE A 433 7.54 7.21 -16.34
C ILE A 433 7.17 8.58 -15.80
N MET A 434 5.89 8.94 -15.92
CA MET A 434 5.36 10.18 -15.39
C MET A 434 5.23 10.11 -13.87
N LEU A 435 5.84 11.07 -13.18
CA LEU A 435 5.87 11.15 -11.72
C LEU A 435 4.78 12.07 -11.18
N GLY A 436 4.52 13.16 -11.88
CA GLY A 436 3.38 14.03 -11.61
C GLY A 436 3.62 15.49 -12.01
N PHE A 437 2.67 16.34 -11.62
CA PHE A 437 2.63 17.75 -12.01
C PHE A 437 2.65 18.69 -10.80
N ARG A 438 3.20 19.91 -10.95
CA ARG A 438 3.24 20.95 -9.90
C ARG A 438 2.74 22.32 -10.37
N PRO A 439 2.23 23.16 -9.43
CA PRO A 439 1.63 24.47 -9.71
C PRO A 439 2.65 25.57 -10.06
N GLY A 440 2.13 26.69 -10.57
CA GLY A 440 2.89 27.78 -11.22
C GLY A 440 2.48 27.82 -12.69
N SER A 441 3.42 27.51 -13.58
CA SER A 441 3.08 26.82 -14.83
C SER A 441 3.06 25.31 -14.60
N VAL A 442 2.57 24.50 -15.53
CA VAL A 442 2.61 23.03 -15.33
C VAL A 442 4.06 22.56 -15.39
N ILE A 443 4.62 22.18 -14.23
CA ILE A 443 5.90 21.48 -14.15
C ILE A 443 5.62 19.98 -14.17
N ALA A 444 6.03 19.30 -15.24
CA ALA A 444 5.94 17.86 -15.36
C ALA A 444 7.25 17.20 -14.93
N TYR A 445 7.18 16.24 -14.01
CA TYR A 445 8.32 15.42 -13.61
C TYR A 445 8.18 14.03 -14.22
N PHE A 446 9.23 13.53 -14.85
CA PHE A 446 9.27 12.18 -15.38
C PHE A 446 10.68 11.60 -15.42
N VAL A 447 10.76 10.28 -15.45
CA VAL A 447 12.00 9.56 -15.67
C VAL A 447 12.02 8.96 -17.07
N SER A 448 13.08 9.22 -17.80
CA SER A 448 13.34 8.60 -19.11
C SER A 448 14.24 7.38 -18.91
N LEU A 449 13.91 6.25 -19.52
CA LEU A 449 14.63 4.99 -19.39
C LEU A 449 15.17 4.54 -20.74
N LEU A 450 16.45 4.19 -20.81
CA LEU A 450 17.15 3.67 -22.01
C LEU A 450 17.88 2.37 -21.69
N GLN A 451 17.95 1.45 -22.65
CA GLN A 451 18.68 0.19 -22.45
C GLN A 451 20.19 0.42 -22.68
N LYS A 452 21.05 -0.25 -21.88
CA LYS A 452 22.52 -0.11 -21.87
C LYS A 452 23.23 -0.62 -23.14
N GLN A 453 22.95 -0.04 -24.31
CA GLN A 453 23.73 -0.28 -25.53
C GLN A 453 24.91 0.71 -25.61
N GLU A 454 24.65 2.02 -25.45
CA GLU A 454 25.67 3.08 -25.33
C GLU A 454 25.17 4.21 -24.40
N PRO A 455 26.03 4.78 -23.52
CA PRO A 455 25.63 5.84 -22.62
C PRO A 455 25.39 7.16 -23.38
N ILE A 456 24.21 7.76 -23.19
CA ILE A 456 23.86 9.06 -23.77
C ILE A 456 24.17 10.18 -22.78
N ASP A 457 24.64 11.32 -23.28
CA ASP A 457 24.88 12.51 -22.46
C ASP A 457 23.55 13.20 -22.08
N ALA A 458 23.46 13.69 -20.84
CA ALA A 458 22.25 14.35 -20.34
C ALA A 458 21.87 15.61 -21.14
N ASN A 459 22.84 16.33 -21.72
CA ASN A 459 22.56 17.49 -22.56
C ASN A 459 21.98 17.08 -23.91
N VAL A 460 22.41 15.94 -24.47
CA VAL A 460 21.83 15.39 -25.70
C VAL A 460 20.37 14.98 -25.44
N MET A 461 20.12 14.28 -24.33
CA MET A 461 18.76 13.94 -23.90
C MET A 461 17.88 15.19 -23.73
N GLN A 462 18.40 16.20 -23.03
CA GLN A 462 17.71 17.47 -22.81
C GLN A 462 17.42 18.20 -24.13
N ALA A 463 18.36 18.22 -25.07
CA ALA A 463 18.18 18.86 -26.37
C ALA A 463 17.08 18.19 -27.20
N TYR A 464 17.09 16.85 -27.28
CA TYR A 464 16.05 16.10 -27.99
C TYR A 464 14.68 16.28 -27.35
N LEU A 465 14.58 16.16 -26.02
CA LEU A 465 13.33 16.40 -25.30
C LEU A 465 12.81 17.81 -25.50
N SER A 466 13.69 18.83 -25.45
CA SER A 466 13.30 20.22 -25.68
C SER A 466 12.73 20.41 -27.09
N GLN A 467 13.36 19.83 -28.11
CA GLN A 467 12.86 19.90 -29.50
C GLN A 467 11.48 19.23 -29.64
N ILE A 468 11.32 18.02 -29.10
CA ILE A 468 10.07 17.25 -29.20
C ILE A 468 8.93 17.98 -28.50
N LEU A 469 9.16 18.44 -27.28
CA LEU A 469 8.14 19.11 -26.49
C LEU A 469 7.77 20.48 -27.07
N LYS A 470 8.72 21.23 -27.65
CA LYS A 470 8.41 22.47 -28.38
C LYS A 470 7.58 22.20 -29.63
N SER A 471 7.87 21.14 -30.38
CA SER A 471 7.03 20.73 -31.52
C SER A 471 5.60 20.41 -31.08
N LYS A 472 5.44 19.69 -29.97
CA LYS A 472 4.12 19.29 -29.44
C LYS A 472 3.29 20.44 -28.87
N PHE A 473 3.92 21.27 -28.04
CA PHE A 473 3.26 22.35 -27.32
C PHE A 473 3.36 23.70 -28.06
N GLY A 474 3.99 23.72 -29.23
CA GLY A 474 4.18 24.87 -30.10
C GLY A 474 5.41 25.71 -29.75
N ASP A 475 6.09 26.25 -30.77
CA ASP A 475 7.30 27.07 -30.59
C ASP A 475 7.05 28.40 -29.83
N LYS A 476 5.79 28.85 -29.78
CA LYS A 476 5.36 30.01 -28.98
C LYS A 476 5.22 29.68 -27.49
N THR A 477 5.27 28.40 -27.12
CA THR A 477 5.27 27.95 -25.73
C THR A 477 6.70 27.91 -25.22
N GLU A 478 6.98 28.63 -24.14
CA GLU A 478 8.27 28.54 -23.47
C GLU A 478 8.36 27.21 -22.72
N VAL A 479 9.08 26.25 -23.32
CA VAL A 479 9.38 24.95 -22.74
C VAL A 479 10.82 24.94 -22.26
N THR A 480 11.00 24.77 -20.94
CA THR A 480 12.32 24.54 -20.33
C THR A 480 12.40 23.09 -19.90
N VAL A 481 13.44 22.38 -20.34
CA VAL A 481 13.72 20.99 -19.98
C VAL A 481 15.01 20.96 -19.17
N GLN A 482 15.02 20.24 -18.06
CA GLN A 482 16.23 19.94 -17.30
C GLN A 482 16.30 18.44 -17.07
N CYS A 483 17.36 17.79 -17.52
CA CYS A 483 17.60 16.38 -17.28
C CYS A 483 18.91 16.20 -16.52
N LYS A 484 18.93 15.28 -15.56
CA LYS A 484 20.10 14.93 -14.76
C LYS A 484 20.36 13.44 -14.80
#